data_AF-A0A6G7PXL6-F1
#
_entry.id   AF-A0A6G7PXL6-F1
#
_cell.length_a   1.000
_cell.length_b   1.000
_cell.length_c   1.000
_cell.angle_alpha   90.00
_cell.angle_beta   90.00
_cell.angle_gamma   90.00
#
_symmetry.space_group_name_H-M   'P 1'
#
loop_
_entity.id
_entity.type
_entity.pdbx_description
1 polymer ?
#
loop_
_entity_poly.entity_id
_entity_poly.type
_entity_poly.pdbx_seq_one_letter_code
_entity_poly.pdbx_strand_id
1 'polypeptide(L)'
;MMMDSFVARRYLLLAFLLVLALVFQGSRGLYDRDETRYAEVAREMLVSGEYLIPQRDFRPHLTKPPLTYWALAASMKILGQNEWAVRLPNALAFALTAFVVGLIGEALWGRRGLWAGVIYATSLFPFAAANIVTTDTLLVLWETAAAWAFVKGYLSQRAERARVWFNLMWFFWGWGF
;
A
#
# COMPACT_ATOMS: atom_id res chain seq x y z
N MET A 1 16.64 -0.09 27.37
CA MET A 1 15.61 0.86 27.84
C MET A 1 15.25 1.95 26.82
N MET A 2 16.18 2.83 26.35
CA MET A 2 15.84 3.83 25.32
C MET A 2 15.55 3.24 23.92
N MET A 3 16.33 2.23 23.48
CA MET A 3 16.11 1.54 22.20
C MET A 3 14.75 0.81 22.16
N ASP A 4 14.34 0.21 23.27
CA ASP A 4 13.04 -0.50 23.39
C ASP A 4 11.87 0.47 23.25
N SER A 5 11.98 1.66 23.84
CA SER A 5 10.94 2.70 23.72
C SER A 5 10.76 3.23 22.30
N PHE A 6 11.82 3.15 21.48
CA PHE A 6 11.81 3.63 20.10
C PHE A 6 11.10 2.66 19.17
N VAL A 7 11.49 1.40 19.29
CA VAL A 7 10.88 0.28 18.57
C VAL A 7 9.40 0.18 18.94
N ALA A 8 9.07 0.29 20.24
CA ALA A 8 7.69 0.32 20.71
C ALA A 8 6.85 1.44 20.06
N ARG A 9 7.39 2.66 19.91
CA ARG A 9 6.67 3.78 19.27
C ARG A 9 6.35 3.52 17.81
N ARG A 10 7.28 2.93 17.06
CA ARG A 10 7.04 2.56 15.66
C ARG A 10 5.96 1.49 15.55
N TYR A 11 5.94 0.50 16.44
CA TYR A 11 4.88 -0.50 16.48
C TYR A 11 3.53 0.09 16.86
N LEU A 12 3.48 1.00 17.85
CA LEU A 12 2.26 1.71 18.23
C LEU A 12 1.73 2.58 17.09
N LEU A 13 2.63 3.29 16.38
CA LEU A 13 2.26 4.06 15.20
C LEU A 13 1.68 3.14 14.12
N LEU A 14 2.37 2.04 13.78
CA LEU A 14 1.88 1.10 12.78
C LEU A 14 0.53 0.50 13.17
N ALA A 15 0.36 0.11 14.44
CA ALA A 15 -0.92 -0.39 14.95
C ALA A 15 -2.04 0.65 14.82
N PHE A 16 -1.77 1.90 15.18
CA PHE A 16 -2.71 3.01 15.00
C PHE A 16 -3.10 3.22 13.53
N LEU A 17 -2.12 3.23 12.63
CA LEU A 17 -2.33 3.38 11.19
C LEU A 17 -3.15 2.23 10.60
N LEU A 18 -2.89 0.99 11.04
CA LEU A 18 -3.67 -0.18 10.64
C LEU A 18 -5.12 -0.09 11.14
N VAL A 19 -5.34 0.35 12.38
CA VAL A 19 -6.70 0.57 12.89
C VAL A 19 -7.42 1.61 12.03
N LEU A 20 -6.80 2.75 11.76
CA LEU A 20 -7.39 3.79 10.89
C LEU A 20 -7.71 3.27 9.48
N ALA A 21 -6.83 2.47 8.91
CA ALA A 21 -7.03 1.91 7.57
C ALA A 21 -8.16 0.89 7.52
N LEU A 22 -8.36 0.11 8.58
CA LEU A 22 -9.27 -1.03 8.60
C LEU A 22 -10.66 -0.72 9.16
N VAL A 23 -10.80 0.33 9.98
CA VAL A 23 -12.01 0.59 10.78
C VAL A 23 -13.31 0.69 9.97
N PHE A 24 -13.25 1.17 8.72
CA PHE A 24 -14.42 1.33 7.86
C PHE A 24 -14.54 0.28 6.75
N GLN A 25 -13.56 -0.63 6.62
CA GLN A 25 -13.62 -1.66 5.61
C GLN A 25 -14.83 -2.57 5.88
N GLY A 26 -15.68 -2.78 4.87
CA GLY A 26 -16.91 -3.57 5.01
C GLY A 26 -18.13 -2.85 5.59
N SER A 27 -18.01 -1.57 5.99
CA SER A 27 -19.15 -0.77 6.49
C SER A 27 -20.17 -0.40 5.40
N ARG A 28 -19.84 -0.65 4.13
CA ARG A 28 -20.65 -0.32 2.96
C ARG A 28 -20.41 -1.30 1.81
N GLY A 29 -21.41 -1.43 0.95
CA GLY A 29 -21.31 -2.10 -0.35
C GLY A 29 -20.31 -1.43 -1.30
N LEU A 30 -19.97 -2.10 -2.39
CA LEU A 30 -19.28 -1.47 -3.52
C LEU A 30 -20.28 -0.55 -4.23
N TYR A 31 -20.00 0.76 -4.30
CA TYR A 31 -20.87 1.72 -4.99
C TYR A 31 -20.14 2.46 -6.11
N ASP A 32 -18.81 2.51 -6.02
CA ASP A 32 -17.99 3.20 -7.00
C ASP A 32 -17.78 2.32 -8.25
N ARG A 33 -17.69 2.98 -9.41
CA ARG A 33 -17.52 2.28 -10.70
C ARG A 33 -16.17 1.57 -10.77
N ASP A 34 -15.13 2.18 -10.23
CA ASP A 34 -13.80 1.59 -10.21
C ASP A 34 -13.74 0.44 -9.21
N GLU A 35 -14.33 0.59 -8.01
CA GLU A 35 -14.41 -0.50 -7.04
C GLU A 35 -14.99 -1.77 -7.64
N THR A 36 -16.16 -1.63 -8.28
CA THR A 36 -16.86 -2.77 -8.89
C THR A 36 -16.05 -3.36 -10.02
N ARG A 37 -15.41 -2.52 -10.84
CA ARG A 37 -14.57 -2.98 -11.96
C ARG A 37 -13.34 -3.77 -11.48
N TYR A 38 -12.59 -3.26 -10.52
CA TYR A 38 -11.39 -3.94 -10.02
C TYR A 38 -11.74 -5.23 -9.26
N ALA A 39 -12.82 -5.21 -8.48
CA ALA A 39 -13.34 -6.40 -7.81
C ALA A 39 -13.72 -7.49 -8.81
N GLU A 40 -14.43 -7.14 -9.88
CA GLU A 40 -14.89 -8.11 -10.87
C GLU A 40 -13.73 -8.73 -11.67
N VAL A 41 -12.76 -7.92 -12.10
CA VAL A 41 -11.55 -8.46 -12.77
C VAL A 41 -10.81 -9.43 -11.85
N ALA A 42 -10.65 -9.09 -10.57
CA ALA A 42 -10.03 -9.98 -9.60
C ALA A 42 -10.85 -11.26 -9.36
N ARG A 43 -12.19 -11.16 -9.36
CA ARG A 43 -13.10 -12.30 -9.27
C ARG A 43 -12.99 -13.22 -10.48
N GLU A 44 -12.94 -12.65 -11.68
CA GLU A 44 -12.77 -13.39 -12.94
C GLU A 44 -11.43 -14.13 -12.96
N MET A 45 -10.33 -13.53 -12.50
CA MET A 45 -9.04 -14.23 -12.35
C MET A 45 -9.15 -15.49 -11.47
N LEU A 46 -9.92 -15.43 -10.37
CA LEU A 46 -10.14 -16.59 -9.51
C LEU A 46 -10.99 -17.67 -10.18
N VAL A 47 -11.94 -17.29 -11.04
CA VAL A 47 -12.83 -18.23 -11.72
C VAL A 47 -12.18 -18.86 -12.95
N SER A 48 -11.50 -18.08 -13.78
CA SER A 48 -10.88 -18.57 -15.02
C SER A 48 -9.51 -19.20 -14.77
N GLY A 49 -8.82 -18.83 -13.68
CA GLY A 49 -7.42 -19.19 -13.45
C GLY A 49 -6.44 -18.43 -14.33
N GLU A 50 -6.92 -17.48 -15.14
CA GLU A 50 -6.10 -16.63 -16.00
C GLU A 50 -5.63 -15.40 -15.21
N TYR A 51 -4.40 -15.46 -14.72
CA TYR A 51 -3.79 -14.37 -13.94
C TYR A 51 -2.88 -13.47 -14.76
N LEU A 52 -2.47 -13.87 -15.97
CA LEU A 52 -1.53 -13.10 -16.79
C LEU A 52 -2.24 -12.04 -17.62
N ILE A 53 -3.38 -12.40 -18.22
CA ILE A 53 -4.20 -11.50 -19.04
C ILE A 53 -5.44 -11.10 -18.23
N PRO A 54 -5.50 -9.89 -17.62
CA PRO A 54 -6.69 -9.44 -16.92
C PRO A 54 -7.93 -9.51 -17.82
N GLN A 55 -9.04 -9.99 -17.26
CA GLN A 55 -10.31 -10.13 -17.97
C GLN A 55 -11.39 -9.27 -17.33
N ARG A 56 -12.25 -8.71 -18.16
CA ARG A 56 -13.52 -8.10 -17.75
C ARG A 56 -14.62 -8.60 -18.67
N ASP A 57 -15.71 -9.08 -18.09
CA ASP A 57 -16.75 -9.81 -18.79
C ASP A 57 -16.16 -11.00 -19.58
N PHE A 58 -15.14 -11.64 -19.00
CA PHE A 58 -14.33 -12.72 -19.60
C PHE A 58 -13.67 -12.37 -20.94
N ARG A 59 -13.40 -11.08 -21.18
CA ARG A 59 -12.68 -10.57 -22.35
C ARG A 59 -11.40 -9.83 -21.93
N PRO A 60 -10.32 -9.85 -22.74
CA PRO A 60 -9.07 -9.17 -22.39
C PRO A 60 -9.27 -7.69 -22.03
N HIS A 61 -8.73 -7.27 -20.88
CA HIS A 61 -8.83 -5.92 -20.32
C HIS A 61 -7.44 -5.35 -20.00
N LEU A 62 -6.67 -5.04 -21.05
CA LEU A 62 -5.27 -4.60 -20.96
C LEU A 62 -5.14 -3.08 -20.73
N THR A 63 -5.81 -2.55 -19.72
CA THR A 63 -5.76 -1.10 -19.42
C THR A 63 -4.80 -0.75 -18.29
N LYS A 64 -4.51 -1.71 -17.40
CA LYS A 64 -3.64 -1.56 -16.23
C LYS A 64 -2.81 -2.83 -16.02
N PRO A 65 -1.59 -2.72 -15.45
CA PRO A 65 -0.81 -3.89 -15.04
C PRO A 65 -1.53 -4.73 -13.98
N PRO A 66 -1.20 -6.03 -13.86
CA PRO A 66 -2.02 -6.97 -13.12
C PRO A 66 -1.86 -6.93 -11.60
N LEU A 67 -0.89 -6.16 -11.08
CA LEU A 67 -0.51 -6.18 -9.67
C LEU A 67 -1.68 -5.91 -8.71
N THR A 68 -2.49 -4.89 -8.98
CA THR A 68 -3.67 -4.58 -8.16
C THR A 68 -4.68 -5.74 -8.21
N TYR A 69 -4.94 -6.31 -9.39
CA TYR A 69 -5.86 -7.43 -9.52
C TYR A 69 -5.34 -8.68 -8.77
N TRP A 70 -4.03 -8.95 -8.82
CA TRP A 70 -3.42 -10.04 -8.06
C TRP A 70 -3.57 -9.86 -6.55
N ALA A 71 -3.37 -8.65 -6.04
CA ALA A 71 -3.51 -8.36 -4.62
C ALA A 71 -4.96 -8.56 -4.15
N LEU A 72 -5.93 -8.06 -4.93
CA LEU A 72 -7.36 -8.25 -4.67
C LEU A 72 -7.74 -9.73 -4.74
N ALA A 73 -7.34 -10.44 -5.81
CA ALA A 73 -7.64 -11.84 -6.00
C ALA A 73 -7.06 -12.71 -4.87
N ALA A 74 -5.83 -12.45 -4.45
CA ALA A 74 -5.22 -13.13 -3.31
C ALA A 74 -6.01 -12.89 -2.02
N SER A 75 -6.39 -11.64 -1.75
CA SER A 75 -7.20 -11.30 -0.58
C SER A 75 -8.56 -11.99 -0.59
N MET A 76 -9.28 -11.94 -1.72
CA MET A 76 -10.57 -12.60 -1.91
C MET A 76 -10.49 -14.13 -1.81
N LYS A 77 -9.38 -14.73 -2.28
CA LYS A 77 -9.15 -16.17 -2.17
C LYS A 77 -8.99 -16.63 -0.73
N ILE A 78 -8.33 -15.82 0.11
CA ILE A 78 -8.04 -16.15 1.51
C ILE A 78 -9.24 -15.84 2.42
N LEU A 79 -9.90 -14.71 2.20
CA LEU A 79 -10.90 -14.14 3.10
C LEU A 79 -12.35 -14.26 2.59
N GLY A 80 -12.52 -14.82 1.40
CA GLY A 80 -13.80 -14.89 0.70
C GLY A 80 -14.09 -13.68 -0.17
N GLN A 81 -15.08 -13.82 -1.05
CA GLN A 81 -15.51 -12.77 -1.98
C GLN A 81 -16.50 -11.84 -1.27
N ASN A 82 -15.97 -10.86 -0.54
CA ASN A 82 -16.76 -9.84 0.17
C ASN A 82 -16.08 -8.48 0.11
N GLU A 83 -16.80 -7.44 0.48
CA GLU A 83 -16.35 -6.04 0.39
C GLU A 83 -15.16 -5.73 1.28
N TRP A 84 -15.00 -6.46 2.40
CA TRP A 84 -13.85 -6.30 3.28
C TRP A 84 -12.59 -6.85 2.63
N ALA A 85 -12.66 -8.06 2.08
CA ALA A 85 -11.56 -8.73 1.40
C ALA A 85 -11.07 -7.94 0.18
N VAL A 86 -11.97 -7.38 -0.63
CA VAL A 86 -11.58 -6.59 -1.82
C VAL A 86 -10.82 -5.32 -1.43
N ARG A 87 -11.17 -4.68 -0.31
CA ARG A 87 -10.53 -3.42 0.11
C ARG A 87 -9.28 -3.59 0.95
N LEU A 88 -9.08 -4.77 1.55
CA LEU A 88 -7.95 -5.04 2.44
C LEU A 88 -6.59 -4.66 1.81
N PRO A 89 -6.27 -5.01 0.55
CA PRO A 89 -4.99 -4.63 -0.05
C PRO A 89 -4.75 -3.11 -0.09
N ASN A 90 -5.77 -2.33 -0.44
CA ASN A 90 -5.67 -0.87 -0.49
C ASN A 90 -5.55 -0.27 0.92
N ALA A 91 -6.30 -0.80 1.89
CA ALA A 91 -6.19 -0.40 3.29
C ALA A 91 -4.78 -0.65 3.85
N LEU A 92 -4.21 -1.83 3.59
CA LEU A 92 -2.84 -2.14 3.98
C LEU A 92 -1.82 -1.24 3.27
N ALA A 93 -2.00 -1.01 1.96
CA ALA A 93 -1.11 -0.15 1.21
C ALA A 93 -1.11 1.29 1.75
N PHE A 94 -2.26 1.82 2.11
CA PHE A 94 -2.38 3.13 2.77
C PHE A 94 -1.67 3.17 4.13
N ALA A 95 -1.91 2.19 5.02
CA ALA A 95 -1.25 2.15 6.33
C ALA A 95 0.28 2.06 6.21
N LEU A 96 0.77 1.23 5.27
CA LEU A 96 2.19 1.10 4.99
C LEU A 96 2.77 2.37 4.38
N THR A 97 2.04 3.03 3.49
CA THR A 97 2.46 4.32 2.91
C THR A 97 2.64 5.36 4.01
N ALA A 98 1.63 5.54 4.86
CA ALA A 98 1.68 6.46 6.00
C ALA A 98 2.86 6.14 6.93
N PHE A 99 3.11 4.86 7.19
CA PHE A 99 4.24 4.42 8.00
C PHE A 99 5.58 4.79 7.36
N VAL A 100 5.75 4.52 6.06
CA VAL A 100 6.96 4.87 5.31
C VAL A 100 7.16 6.38 5.24
N VAL A 101 6.11 7.18 5.04
CA VAL A 101 6.16 8.65 5.14
C VAL A 101 6.69 9.08 6.51
N GLY A 102 6.22 8.46 7.59
CA GLY A 102 6.75 8.67 8.93
C GLY A 102 8.23 8.32 9.05
N LEU A 103 8.68 7.21 8.45
CA LEU A 103 10.09 6.80 8.45
C LEU A 103 10.99 7.76 7.64
N ILE A 104 10.50 8.29 6.52
CA ILE A 104 11.18 9.35 5.75
C ILE A 104 11.33 10.58 6.62
N GLY A 105 10.22 11.04 7.23
CA GLY A 105 10.24 12.20 8.12
C GLY A 105 11.23 12.00 9.27
N GLU A 106 11.25 10.82 9.87
CA GLU A 106 12.19 10.49 10.94
C GLU A 106 13.65 10.51 10.50
N ALA A 107 13.94 10.03 9.30
CA ALA A 107 15.30 10.05 8.76
C ALA A 107 15.81 11.49 8.55
N LEU A 108 14.92 12.43 8.22
CA LEU A 108 15.28 13.82 7.87
C LEU A 108 15.22 14.78 9.06
N TRP A 109 14.25 14.62 9.97
CA TRP A 109 13.99 15.57 11.07
C TRP A 109 13.99 14.90 12.45
N GLY A 110 14.53 13.67 12.53
CA GLY A 110 14.55 12.89 13.76
C GLY A 110 13.15 12.55 14.26
N ARG A 111 13.01 12.29 15.56
CA ARG A 111 11.80 11.69 16.16
C ARG A 111 10.49 12.43 15.87
N ARG A 112 10.53 13.75 15.68
CA ARG A 112 9.34 14.55 15.37
C ARG A 112 8.80 14.26 13.96
N GLY A 113 9.66 13.80 13.05
CA GLY A 113 9.28 13.46 11.69
C GLY A 113 8.33 12.26 11.57
N LEU A 114 8.23 11.39 12.59
CA LEU A 114 7.23 10.31 12.61
C LEU A 114 5.78 10.85 12.50
N TRP A 115 5.54 12.09 12.95
CA TRP A 115 4.23 12.73 12.82
C TRP A 115 3.81 12.98 11.37
N ALA A 116 4.75 13.01 10.41
CA ALA A 116 4.41 13.11 8.99
C ALA A 116 3.49 11.97 8.54
N GLY A 117 3.69 10.76 9.04
CA GLY A 117 2.83 9.61 8.75
C GLY A 117 1.42 9.78 9.31
N VAL A 118 1.29 10.33 10.53
CA VAL A 118 -0.01 10.65 11.13
C VAL A 118 -0.72 11.72 10.31
N ILE A 119 -0.03 12.81 9.96
CA ILE A 119 -0.58 13.90 9.15
C ILE A 119 -1.09 13.37 7.81
N TYR A 120 -0.31 12.53 7.13
CA TYR A 120 -0.72 11.88 5.89
C TYR A 120 -1.98 11.03 6.09
N ALA A 121 -2.00 10.20 7.13
CA ALA A 121 -3.11 9.29 7.40
C ALA A 121 -4.41 10.02 7.81
N THR A 122 -4.30 11.19 8.44
CA THR A 122 -5.47 12.01 8.82
C THR A 122 -5.84 13.05 7.76
N SER A 123 -5.07 13.18 6.68
CA SER A 123 -5.42 14.05 5.57
C SER A 123 -6.63 13.49 4.83
N LEU A 124 -7.61 14.35 4.54
CA LEU A 124 -8.89 13.94 3.97
C LEU A 124 -8.74 13.11 2.69
N PHE A 125 -7.88 13.55 1.78
CA PHE A 125 -7.76 12.93 0.47
C PHE A 125 -7.12 11.52 0.53
N PRO A 126 -5.92 11.31 1.10
CA PRO A 126 -5.38 9.95 1.26
C PRO A 126 -6.32 9.01 2.03
N PHE A 127 -6.94 9.50 3.10
CA PHE A 127 -7.87 8.70 3.89
C PHE A 127 -9.10 8.27 3.09
N ALA A 128 -9.73 9.20 2.36
CA ALA A 128 -10.88 8.88 1.50
C ALA A 128 -10.48 7.95 0.34
N ALA A 129 -9.34 8.21 -0.31
CA ALA A 129 -8.84 7.40 -1.42
C ALA A 129 -8.53 5.96 -1.01
N ALA A 130 -8.01 5.73 0.20
CA ALA A 130 -7.74 4.40 0.74
C ALA A 130 -9.01 3.54 0.92
N ASN A 131 -10.17 4.18 1.03
CA ASN A 131 -11.46 3.50 1.15
C ASN A 131 -12.11 3.20 -0.21
N ILE A 132 -11.48 3.56 -1.33
CA ILE A 132 -11.93 3.23 -2.69
C ILE A 132 -10.87 2.33 -3.33
N VAL A 133 -11.32 1.28 -4.00
CA VAL A 133 -10.44 0.31 -4.66
C VAL A 133 -9.99 0.87 -5.99
N THR A 134 -8.76 1.35 -6.03
CA THR A 134 -8.06 1.86 -7.22
C THR A 134 -6.64 1.29 -7.29
N THR A 135 -6.00 1.43 -8.44
CA THR A 135 -4.56 1.11 -8.62
C THR A 135 -3.65 2.05 -7.83
N ASP A 136 -4.12 3.27 -7.57
CA ASP A 136 -3.28 4.39 -7.17
C ASP A 136 -2.72 4.19 -5.76
N THR A 137 -3.48 3.56 -4.85
CA THR A 137 -3.05 3.35 -3.47
C THR A 137 -1.85 2.40 -3.37
N LEU A 138 -1.82 1.33 -4.19
CA LEU A 138 -0.68 0.42 -4.28
C LEU A 138 0.51 1.09 -4.98
N LEU A 139 0.25 1.83 -6.06
CA LEU A 139 1.28 2.60 -6.75
C LEU A 139 1.99 3.58 -5.79
N VAL A 140 1.21 4.36 -5.03
CA VAL A 140 1.72 5.32 -4.05
C VAL A 140 2.57 4.63 -2.99
N LEU A 141 2.19 3.43 -2.52
CA LEU A 141 3.03 2.66 -1.59
C LEU A 141 4.41 2.39 -2.19
N TRP A 142 4.48 1.86 -3.40
CA TRP A 142 5.73 1.49 -4.04
C TRP A 142 6.60 2.69 -4.36
N GLU A 143 6.01 3.78 -4.87
CA GLU A 143 6.72 5.06 -5.09
C GLU A 143 7.25 5.65 -3.78
N THR A 144 6.47 5.59 -2.70
CA THR A 144 6.89 6.08 -1.38
C THR A 144 8.01 5.20 -0.79
N ALA A 145 7.94 3.88 -0.99
CA ALA A 145 9.00 2.95 -0.58
C ALA A 145 10.29 3.21 -1.36
N ALA A 146 10.20 3.49 -2.66
CA ALA A 146 11.34 3.89 -3.49
C ALA A 146 11.97 5.20 -2.97
N ALA A 147 11.15 6.22 -2.70
CA ALA A 147 11.60 7.50 -2.13
C ALA A 147 12.27 7.30 -0.75
N TRP A 148 11.73 6.43 0.10
CA TRP A 148 12.35 6.09 1.38
C TRP A 148 13.71 5.42 1.20
N ALA A 149 13.80 4.44 0.31
CA ALA A 149 15.06 3.78 0.01
C ALA A 149 16.10 4.78 -0.53
N PHE A 150 15.69 5.71 -1.41
CA PHE A 150 16.55 6.81 -1.85
C PHE A 150 17.08 7.66 -0.69
N VAL A 151 16.20 8.14 0.19
CA VAL A 151 16.59 8.95 1.37
C VAL A 151 17.57 8.18 2.26
N LYS A 152 17.34 6.88 2.49
CA LYS A 152 18.24 6.02 3.27
C LYS A 152 19.60 5.84 2.59
N GLY A 153 19.63 5.71 1.27
CA GLY A 153 20.85 5.62 0.47
C GLY A 153 21.65 6.92 0.50
N TYR A 154 20.98 8.05 0.30
CA TYR A 154 21.57 9.39 0.29
C TYR A 154 22.20 9.78 1.63
N LEU A 155 21.54 9.45 2.75
CA LEU A 155 22.04 9.74 4.09
C LEU A 155 23.09 8.71 4.60
N SER A 156 23.38 7.66 3.83
CA SER A 156 24.31 6.62 4.25
C SER A 156 25.76 7.08 4.15
N GLN A 157 26.49 7.01 5.26
CA GLN A 157 27.94 7.33 5.29
C GLN A 157 28.83 6.21 4.70
N ARG A 158 28.26 5.01 4.45
CA ARG A 158 29.01 3.88 3.89
C ARG A 158 28.51 3.58 2.49
N ALA A 159 29.43 3.56 1.52
CA ALA A 159 29.14 3.28 0.11
C ALA A 159 28.42 1.95 -0.10
N GLU A 160 28.84 0.88 0.59
CA GLU A 160 28.19 -0.44 0.49
C GLU A 160 26.72 -0.39 0.93
N ARG A 161 26.43 0.28 2.07
CA ARG A 161 25.06 0.44 2.55
C ARG A 161 24.24 1.32 1.61
N ALA A 162 24.85 2.38 1.04
CA ALA A 162 24.17 3.24 0.07
C ALA A 162 23.75 2.44 -1.17
N ARG A 163 24.62 1.57 -1.69
CA ARG A 163 24.32 0.68 -2.83
C ARG A 163 23.14 -0.24 -2.56
N VAL A 164 23.07 -0.85 -1.38
CA VAL A 164 21.91 -1.70 -1.01
C VAL A 164 20.61 -0.90 -1.07
N TRP A 165 20.60 0.31 -0.52
CA TRP A 165 19.42 1.17 -0.54
C TRP A 165 19.04 1.62 -1.96
N PHE A 166 20.00 1.95 -2.82
CA PHE A 166 19.69 2.28 -4.21
C PHE A 166 19.18 1.07 -5.00
N ASN A 167 19.68 -0.14 -4.74
CA ASN A 167 19.11 -1.36 -5.33
C ASN A 167 17.67 -1.60 -4.86
N LEU A 168 17.38 -1.35 -3.57
CA LEU A 168 16.00 -1.42 -3.06
C LEU A 168 15.09 -0.36 -3.68
N MET A 169 15.59 0.86 -3.93
CA MET A 169 14.84 1.89 -4.65
C MET A 169 14.42 1.41 -6.04
N TRP A 170 15.37 0.87 -6.83
CA TRP A 170 15.06 0.31 -8.15
C TRP A 170 14.10 -0.87 -8.08
N PHE A 171 14.27 -1.74 -7.07
CA PHE A 171 13.32 -2.82 -6.82
C PHE A 171 11.91 -2.28 -6.61
N PHE A 172 11.72 -1.31 -5.70
CA PHE A 172 10.40 -0.75 -5.43
C PHE A 172 9.78 -0.05 -6.64
N TRP A 173 10.54 0.71 -7.42
CA TRP A 173 10.06 1.25 -8.70
C TRP A 173 9.66 0.17 -9.70
N GLY A 174 10.35 -0.98 -9.71
CA GLY A 174 9.95 -2.15 -10.50
C GLY A 174 8.55 -2.69 -10.14
N TRP A 175 8.06 -2.43 -8.93
CA TRP A 175 6.71 -2.77 -8.47
C TRP A 175 5.71 -1.61 -8.58
N GLY A 176 6.16 -0.41 -8.96
CA GLY A 176 5.34 0.78 -9.17
C GLY A 176 4.71 0.88 -10.56
N PHE A 177 4.47 -0.25 -11.24
CA PHE A 177 3.81 -0.29 -12.55
C PHE A 177 2.37 -0.81 -12.42
#